data_AF-A0A7S3HSS5-F1
#
_entry.id   AF-A0A7S3HSS5-F1
#
_cell.length_a   1.000
_cell.length_b   1.000
_cell.length_c   1.000
_cell.angle_alpha   90.00
_cell.angle_beta   90.00
_cell.angle_gamma   90.00
#
_symmetry.space_group_name_H-M   'P 1'
#
loop_
_entity.id
_entity.type
_entity.pdbx_description
1 polymer ?
#
loop_
_entity_poly.entity_id
_entity_poly.type
_entity_poly.pdbx_seq_one_letter_code
_entity_poly.pdbx_strand_id
1 'polypeptide(L)'
;AHKAAPTGFVTSLEFKHQLRVCNAYPNTVPMDIYRGASERLTGESPLPYKDCRDFEAPLVAGDKLEFKMGGADAGTFSISDLPNNDAVLLLVIHRHDALSTAVAFESHVFAGLATAQVAVIDTYKGKEHSVAKIMDLSLKKEGDKAEPVRSEELRYSSVVAVNPGEYEVVLESDSGEERARTKLVALKRQSYVVMRTGVESMSGSSFPQELVVYPNFDPASLHSAAARPLASLAAVVLAAFGAVLAC
;
A
#
# COMPACT_ATOMS: atom_id res chain seq x y z
N ALA A 1 56.45 -17.67 -11.08
CA ALA A 1 55.23 -18.17 -10.40
C ALA A 1 54.17 -17.07 -10.47
N HIS A 2 53.18 -17.20 -11.35
CA HIS A 2 52.08 -16.23 -11.48
C HIS A 2 51.01 -16.55 -10.43
N LYS A 3 50.79 -15.62 -9.50
CA LYS A 3 49.68 -15.67 -8.53
C LYS A 3 48.42 -15.20 -9.25
N ALA A 4 47.49 -16.13 -9.51
CA ALA A 4 46.15 -15.78 -9.95
C ALA A 4 45.40 -15.11 -8.78
N ALA A 5 44.84 -13.93 -9.03
CA ALA A 5 43.91 -13.27 -8.11
C ALA A 5 42.55 -13.99 -8.17
N PRO A 6 41.87 -14.22 -7.03
CA PRO A 6 40.55 -14.83 -7.03
C PRO A 6 39.53 -13.80 -7.52
N THR A 7 38.95 -14.04 -8.69
CA THR A 7 37.74 -13.34 -9.15
C THR A 7 36.53 -13.88 -8.38
N GLY A 8 36.36 -13.40 -7.15
CA GLY A 8 35.13 -13.62 -6.39
C GLY A 8 34.04 -12.71 -6.93
N PHE A 9 33.11 -13.26 -7.70
CA PHE A 9 31.88 -12.57 -8.09
C PHE A 9 30.97 -12.54 -6.86
N VAL A 10 31.08 -11.49 -6.05
CA VAL A 10 30.13 -11.22 -4.97
C VAL A 10 28.91 -10.60 -5.64
N THR A 11 27.93 -11.44 -5.98
CA THR A 11 26.62 -10.94 -6.36
C THR A 11 26.03 -10.25 -5.13
N SER A 12 25.89 -8.93 -5.17
CA SER A 12 25.16 -8.20 -4.14
C SER A 12 23.75 -8.78 -4.04
N LEU A 13 23.29 -9.08 -2.82
CA LEU A 13 21.90 -9.44 -2.61
C LEU A 13 21.04 -8.24 -3.04
N GLU A 14 20.24 -8.40 -4.08
CA GLU A 14 19.26 -7.38 -4.49
C GLU A 14 17.95 -7.67 -3.76
N PHE A 15 17.57 -6.74 -2.87
CA PHE A 15 16.28 -6.80 -2.19
C PHE A 15 15.21 -6.12 -3.03
N LYS A 16 13.99 -6.67 -2.99
CA LYS A 16 12.83 -6.12 -3.68
C LYS A 16 12.11 -5.14 -2.76
N HIS A 17 12.19 -3.86 -3.09
CA HIS A 17 11.41 -2.82 -2.43
C HIS A 17 10.25 -2.41 -3.33
N GLN A 18 9.04 -2.47 -2.78
CA GLN A 18 7.85 -1.94 -3.44
C GLN A 18 7.49 -0.61 -2.78
N LEU A 19 7.39 0.45 -3.57
CA LEU A 19 6.93 1.75 -3.05
C LEU A 19 5.41 1.78 -3.10
N ARG A 20 4.77 1.91 -1.95
CA ARG A 20 3.34 2.17 -1.83
C ARG A 20 3.10 3.63 -1.49
N VAL A 21 2.41 4.34 -2.36
CA VAL A 21 2.07 5.74 -2.13
C VAL A 21 0.57 5.91 -1.97
N CYS A 22 0.15 6.62 -0.93
CA CYS A 22 -1.24 7.00 -0.68
C CYS A 22 -1.39 8.52 -0.68
N ASN A 23 -2.32 9.03 -1.49
CA ASN A 23 -2.63 10.44 -1.55
C ASN A 23 -3.79 10.77 -0.59
N ALA A 24 -3.45 11.19 0.63
CA ALA A 24 -4.38 11.75 1.61
C ALA A 24 -4.41 13.29 1.56
N TYR A 25 -3.80 13.91 0.54
CA TYR A 25 -3.81 15.36 0.41
C TYR A 25 -5.15 15.80 -0.20
N PRO A 26 -6.01 16.53 0.53
CA PRO A 26 -7.35 16.87 0.06
C PRO A 26 -7.28 17.93 -1.04
N ASN A 27 -7.44 17.48 -2.29
CA ASN A 27 -7.47 18.29 -3.50
C ASN A 27 -8.23 17.54 -4.60
N THR A 28 -8.90 18.28 -5.49
CA THR A 28 -9.55 17.71 -6.68
C THR A 28 -8.55 17.46 -7.82
N VAL A 29 -7.42 18.17 -7.82
CA VAL A 29 -6.34 17.95 -8.78
C VAL A 29 -5.53 16.73 -8.34
N PRO A 30 -5.41 15.68 -9.18
CA PRO A 30 -4.69 14.48 -8.82
C PRO A 30 -3.18 14.74 -8.78
N MET A 31 -2.47 13.90 -8.02
CA MET A 31 -1.06 14.06 -7.70
C MET A 31 -0.17 13.30 -8.68
N ASP A 32 0.87 13.96 -9.15
CA ASP A 32 1.97 13.31 -9.86
C ASP A 32 3.15 13.08 -8.95
N ILE A 33 3.82 11.94 -9.17
CA ILE A 33 4.98 11.53 -8.40
C ILE A 33 6.14 11.39 -9.37
N TYR A 34 7.22 12.10 -9.11
CA TYR A 34 8.44 12.05 -9.88
C TYR A 34 9.58 11.52 -9.03
N ARG A 35 10.49 10.77 -9.63
CA ARG A 35 11.81 10.50 -9.08
C ARG A 35 12.83 11.39 -9.79
N GLY A 36 13.43 12.30 -9.02
CA GLY A 36 14.27 13.36 -9.58
C GLY A 36 13.54 14.20 -10.63
N ALA A 37 14.30 14.80 -11.56
CA ALA A 37 13.77 15.83 -12.45
C ALA A 37 12.95 15.32 -13.66
N SER A 38 12.95 14.02 -13.97
CA SER A 38 12.47 13.54 -15.28
C SER A 38 11.64 12.26 -15.26
N GLU A 39 11.73 11.44 -14.22
CA GLU A 39 11.03 10.15 -14.20
C GLU A 39 9.68 10.29 -13.49
N ARG A 40 8.59 10.29 -14.25
CA ARG A 40 7.23 10.33 -13.71
C ARG A 40 6.75 8.92 -13.36
N LEU A 41 6.78 8.57 -12.08
CA LEU A 41 6.34 7.26 -11.58
C LEU A 41 4.85 7.01 -11.83
N THR A 42 4.02 8.06 -11.84
CA THR A 42 2.58 7.98 -12.12
C THR A 42 2.24 7.76 -13.60
N GLY A 43 3.21 7.89 -14.51
CA GLY A 43 2.97 7.77 -15.96
C GLY A 43 1.87 8.74 -16.43
N GLU A 44 0.88 8.22 -17.17
CA GLU A 44 -0.29 8.99 -17.64
C GLU A 44 -1.46 9.01 -16.65
N SER A 45 -1.34 8.30 -15.53
CA SER A 45 -2.41 8.17 -14.53
C SER A 45 -1.97 8.78 -13.20
N PRO A 46 -2.10 10.11 -13.02
CA PRO A 46 -1.96 10.79 -11.74
C PRO A 46 -2.77 10.10 -10.63
N LEU A 47 -2.31 10.20 -9.38
CA LEU A 47 -2.92 9.58 -8.21
C LEU A 47 -4.00 10.50 -7.60
N PRO A 48 -5.30 10.18 -7.72
CA PRO A 48 -6.38 11.00 -7.15
C PRO A 48 -6.34 11.06 -5.62
N TYR A 49 -7.05 12.04 -5.05
CA TYR A 49 -7.26 12.11 -3.61
C TYR A 49 -7.99 10.85 -3.13
N LYS A 50 -7.50 10.26 -2.03
CA LYS A 50 -7.92 9.00 -1.37
C LYS A 50 -7.51 7.72 -2.08
N ASP A 51 -6.73 7.81 -3.14
CA ASP A 51 -6.20 6.62 -3.81
C ASP A 51 -4.78 6.29 -3.32
N CYS A 52 -4.47 5.00 -3.41
CA CYS A 52 -3.14 4.48 -3.20
C CYS A 52 -2.71 3.66 -4.42
N ARG A 53 -1.41 3.59 -4.66
CA ARG A 53 -0.83 2.75 -5.72
C ARG A 53 0.52 2.20 -5.29
N ASP A 54 0.77 0.97 -5.71
CA ASP A 54 2.08 0.33 -5.64
C ASP A 54 2.88 0.62 -6.91
N PHE A 55 4.14 0.99 -6.74
CA PHE A 55 5.09 1.30 -7.80
C PHE A 55 6.24 0.31 -7.73
N GLU A 56 6.47 -0.38 -8.84
CA GLU A 56 7.67 -1.18 -9.07
C GLU A 56 8.79 -0.26 -9.58
N ALA A 57 9.33 0.55 -8.67
CA ALA A 57 10.46 1.42 -8.93
C ALA A 57 11.65 0.95 -8.09
N PRO A 58 12.81 0.61 -8.69
CA PRO A 58 14.00 0.22 -7.95
C PRO A 58 14.57 1.46 -7.25
N LEU A 59 14.13 1.69 -6.00
CA LEU A 59 14.56 2.82 -5.21
C LEU A 59 15.99 2.61 -4.71
N VAL A 60 16.73 3.71 -4.54
CA VAL A 60 18.04 3.72 -3.90
C VAL A 60 18.12 4.79 -2.82
N ALA A 61 19.00 4.60 -1.84
CA ALA A 61 19.32 5.64 -0.87
C ALA A 61 19.82 6.91 -1.60
N GLY A 62 19.29 8.06 -1.20
CA GLY A 62 19.52 9.36 -1.84
C GLY A 62 18.46 9.76 -2.86
N ASP A 63 17.57 8.84 -3.28
CA ASP A 63 16.48 9.18 -4.20
C ASP A 63 15.57 10.27 -3.60
N LYS A 64 15.10 11.17 -4.47
CA LYS A 64 14.14 12.21 -4.14
C LYS A 64 12.86 11.99 -4.90
N LEU A 65 11.76 11.85 -4.16
CA LEU A 65 10.41 11.77 -4.68
C LEU A 65 9.79 13.18 -4.63
N GLU A 66 9.49 13.74 -5.80
CA GLU A 66 8.82 15.03 -5.93
C GLU A 66 7.33 14.81 -6.19
N PHE A 67 6.50 15.47 -5.40
CA PHE A 67 5.04 15.41 -5.49
C PHE A 67 4.53 16.70 -6.09
N LYS A 68 3.78 16.60 -7.19
CA LYS A 68 3.27 17.76 -7.93
C LYS A 68 1.75 17.70 -8.07
N MET A 69 1.08 18.84 -7.99
CA MET A 69 -0.36 18.97 -8.25
C MET A 69 -0.57 20.06 -9.29
N GLY A 70 -1.20 19.71 -10.42
CA GLY A 70 -1.43 20.67 -11.52
C GLY A 70 -0.13 21.25 -12.08
N GLY A 71 0.98 20.49 -12.01
CA GLY A 71 2.30 20.91 -12.46
C GLY A 71 3.11 21.73 -11.44
N ALA A 72 2.51 22.17 -10.33
CA ALA A 72 3.21 22.88 -9.26
C ALA A 72 3.80 21.92 -8.23
N ASP A 73 4.99 22.22 -7.73
CA ASP A 73 5.64 21.44 -6.67
C ASP A 73 4.87 21.58 -5.35
N ALA A 74 4.44 20.45 -4.81
CA ALA A 74 3.73 20.36 -3.54
C ALA A 74 4.66 19.97 -2.39
N GLY A 75 5.66 19.13 -2.65
CA GLY A 75 6.68 18.75 -1.67
C GLY A 75 7.67 17.73 -2.21
N THR A 76 8.74 17.50 -1.45
CA THR A 76 9.78 16.51 -1.78
C THR A 76 10.04 15.61 -0.58
N PHE A 77 10.08 14.31 -0.81
CA PHE A 77 10.49 13.30 0.17
C PHE A 77 11.85 12.71 -0.25
N SER A 78 12.81 12.68 0.67
CA SER A 78 14.15 12.12 0.40
C SER A 78 14.28 10.76 1.08
N ILE A 79 14.72 9.75 0.33
CA ILE A 79 14.98 8.41 0.85
C ILE A 79 16.39 8.42 1.44
N SER A 80 16.49 8.31 2.76
CA SER A 80 17.79 8.31 3.44
C SER A 80 18.49 6.95 3.36
N ASP A 81 17.72 5.87 3.53
CA ASP A 81 18.22 4.50 3.57
C ASP A 81 17.10 3.52 3.19
N LEU A 82 17.47 2.26 2.90
CA LEU A 82 16.56 1.19 2.52
C LEU A 82 16.80 -0.06 3.37
N PRO A 83 15.74 -0.83 3.69
CA PRO A 83 15.88 -2.03 4.49
C PRO A 83 16.67 -3.10 3.74
N ASN A 84 17.52 -3.84 4.47
CA ASN A 84 18.28 -4.98 3.95
C ASN A 84 17.43 -6.27 3.88
N ASN A 85 16.19 -6.15 3.39
CA ASN A 85 15.24 -7.23 3.15
C ASN A 85 14.18 -6.77 2.15
N ASP A 86 13.46 -7.72 1.55
CA ASP A 86 12.27 -7.42 0.76
C ASP A 86 11.24 -6.71 1.66
N ALA A 87 10.70 -5.58 1.19
CA ALA A 87 9.82 -4.74 2.00
C ALA A 87 8.87 -3.90 1.15
N VAL A 88 7.74 -3.54 1.76
CA VAL A 88 6.85 -2.50 1.22
C VAL A 88 7.15 -1.20 1.96
N LEU A 89 7.53 -0.17 1.22
CA LEU A 89 7.81 1.17 1.71
C LEU A 89 6.54 2.00 1.53
N LEU A 90 5.83 2.29 2.62
CA LEU A 90 4.65 3.12 2.61
C LEU A 90 5.03 4.60 2.74
N LEU A 91 4.46 5.42 1.89
CA LEU A 91 4.49 6.87 1.98
C LEU A 91 3.07 7.42 1.84
N VAL A 92 2.63 8.18 2.83
CA VAL A 92 1.33 8.86 2.83
C VAL A 92 1.56 10.36 2.77
N ILE A 93 0.99 10.99 1.74
CA ILE A 93 1.08 12.42 1.52
C ILE A 93 -0.20 13.06 2.03
N HIS A 94 -0.10 14.08 2.88
CA HIS A 94 -1.26 14.74 3.46
C HIS A 94 -1.03 16.23 3.70
N ARG A 95 -2.08 16.95 4.10
CA ARG A 95 -1.96 18.35 4.53
C ARG A 95 -1.21 18.42 5.85
N HIS A 96 -0.26 19.35 5.96
CA HIS A 96 0.46 19.60 7.19
C HIS A 96 -0.50 20.09 8.30
N ASP A 97 -1.36 21.04 7.95
CA ASP A 97 -2.31 21.67 8.87
C ASP A 97 -3.59 22.15 8.13
N ALA A 98 -4.54 22.69 8.89
CA ALA A 98 -5.82 23.19 8.37
C ALA A 98 -5.77 24.65 7.86
N LEU A 99 -4.68 25.37 8.13
CA LEU A 99 -4.46 26.79 7.83
C LEU A 99 -3.81 27.00 6.46
N SER A 100 -2.83 26.17 6.12
CA SER A 100 -1.95 26.27 4.97
C SER A 100 -2.18 25.11 4.00
N THR A 101 -1.62 25.24 2.79
CA THR A 101 -1.57 24.17 1.78
C THR A 101 -0.24 23.41 1.82
N ALA A 102 0.54 23.56 2.89
CA ALA A 102 1.81 22.84 3.01
C ALA A 102 1.56 21.33 3.09
N VAL A 103 2.44 20.57 2.44
CA VAL A 103 2.43 19.10 2.44
C VAL A 103 3.21 18.56 3.64
N ALA A 104 2.74 17.46 4.20
CA ALA A 104 3.45 16.63 5.15
C ALA A 104 3.44 15.16 4.71
N PHE A 105 4.35 14.38 5.29
CA PHE A 105 4.59 13.00 4.91
C PHE A 105 4.59 12.10 6.16
N GLU A 106 3.85 11.01 6.09
CA GLU A 106 3.98 9.88 7.01
C GLU A 106 4.62 8.71 6.25
N SER A 107 5.59 8.03 6.86
CA SER A 107 6.30 6.92 6.21
C SER A 107 6.40 5.70 7.11
N HIS A 108 6.34 4.52 6.52
CA HIS A 108 6.47 3.26 7.24
C HIS A 108 7.11 2.17 6.36
N VAL A 109 7.82 1.23 6.99
CA VAL A 109 8.42 0.08 6.31
C VAL A 109 7.77 -1.18 6.84
N PHE A 110 6.99 -1.85 5.99
CA PHE A 110 6.46 -3.17 6.33
C PHE A 110 7.51 -4.25 6.12
N ALA A 111 7.71 -5.08 7.14
CA ALA A 111 8.50 -6.30 7.00
C ALA A 111 7.68 -7.41 6.34
N GLY A 112 8.32 -8.38 5.68
CA GLY A 112 7.66 -9.56 5.11
C GLY A 112 7.21 -10.58 6.16
N LEU A 113 6.27 -10.22 7.04
CA LEU A 113 5.76 -11.12 8.09
C LEU A 113 4.74 -12.13 7.56
N ALA A 114 4.55 -13.24 8.29
CA ALA A 114 3.57 -14.27 7.93
C ALA A 114 2.11 -13.80 8.10
N THR A 115 1.87 -12.94 9.10
CA THR A 115 0.58 -12.34 9.42
C THR A 115 0.33 -11.11 8.54
N ALA A 116 -0.96 -10.77 8.34
CA ALA A 116 -1.28 -9.48 7.72
C ALA A 116 -0.85 -8.34 8.65
N GLN A 117 -0.38 -7.24 8.08
CA GLN A 117 -0.02 -6.04 8.83
C GLN A 117 -0.88 -4.87 8.37
N VAL A 118 -1.40 -4.07 9.30
CA VAL A 118 -2.19 -2.89 9.01
C VAL A 118 -1.54 -1.69 9.67
N ALA A 119 -1.02 -0.75 8.88
CA ALA A 119 -0.63 0.56 9.37
C ALA A 119 -1.88 1.43 9.50
N VAL A 120 -2.10 2.00 10.69
CA VAL A 120 -3.26 2.82 11.02
C VAL A 120 -2.81 4.27 11.12
N ILE A 121 -3.24 5.11 10.19
CA ILE A 121 -2.71 6.47 10.01
C ILE A 121 -3.84 7.49 10.10
N ASP A 122 -3.69 8.50 10.95
CA ASP A 122 -4.58 9.65 10.97
C ASP A 122 -3.92 10.84 10.27
N THR A 123 -4.46 11.19 9.11
CA THR A 123 -4.02 12.36 8.34
C THR A 123 -5.03 13.50 8.41
N TYR A 124 -6.16 13.31 9.11
CA TYR A 124 -7.19 14.33 9.23
C TYR A 124 -6.67 15.59 9.91
N LYS A 125 -7.05 16.75 9.36
CA LYS A 125 -6.76 18.06 9.95
C LYS A 125 -8.06 18.78 10.24
N GLY A 126 -8.54 18.68 11.47
CA GLY A 126 -9.75 19.35 11.93
C GLY A 126 -9.95 19.21 13.44
N LYS A 127 -11.06 19.73 13.95
CA LYS A 127 -11.37 19.70 15.38
C LYS A 127 -12.08 18.42 15.80
N GLU A 128 -12.73 17.74 14.86
CA GLU A 128 -13.47 16.54 15.19
C GLU A 128 -12.52 15.37 15.53
N HIS A 129 -12.87 14.64 16.59
CA HIS A 129 -12.19 13.43 17.02
C HIS A 129 -13.00 12.21 16.62
N SER A 130 -12.32 11.19 16.08
CA SER A 130 -12.94 9.93 15.70
C SER A 130 -11.92 8.80 15.77
N VAL A 131 -12.32 7.64 16.25
CA VAL A 131 -11.49 6.45 16.40
C VAL A 131 -11.81 5.44 15.30
N ALA A 132 -10.78 4.78 14.77
CA ALA A 132 -10.96 3.65 13.87
C ALA A 132 -11.17 2.38 14.71
N LYS A 133 -12.15 1.56 14.34
CA LYS A 133 -12.39 0.23 14.92
C LYS A 133 -12.41 -0.83 13.84
N ILE A 134 -11.86 -2.00 14.11
CA ILE A 134 -11.93 -3.18 13.25
C ILE A 134 -12.93 -4.19 13.81
N MET A 135 -13.82 -4.67 12.96
CA MET A 135 -14.92 -5.58 13.31
C MET A 135 -14.76 -6.88 12.51
N ASP A 136 -14.67 -8.01 13.21
CA ASP A 136 -14.57 -9.33 12.59
C ASP A 136 -15.94 -9.80 12.07
N LEU A 137 -16.01 -10.14 10.78
CA LEU A 137 -17.24 -10.59 10.11
C LEU A 137 -17.39 -12.11 10.04
N SER A 138 -16.41 -12.88 10.54
CA SER A 138 -16.32 -14.34 10.38
C SER A 138 -17.55 -15.15 10.82
N LEU A 139 -18.44 -14.60 11.65
CA LEU A 139 -19.69 -15.26 12.05
C LEU A 139 -20.97 -14.51 11.65
N LYS A 140 -20.90 -13.41 10.89
CA LYS A 140 -22.13 -12.80 10.34
C LYS A 140 -22.65 -13.67 9.21
N LYS A 141 -23.65 -14.51 9.51
CA LYS A 141 -24.44 -15.18 8.47
C LYS A 141 -25.31 -14.15 7.76
N GLU A 142 -25.48 -14.34 6.46
CA GLU A 142 -26.35 -13.51 5.63
C GLU A 142 -27.78 -13.52 6.20
N GLY A 143 -28.28 -12.36 6.63
CA GLY A 143 -29.61 -12.19 7.24
C GLY A 143 -29.65 -12.13 8.78
N ASP A 144 -28.54 -12.37 9.48
CA ASP A 144 -28.49 -12.22 10.94
C ASP A 144 -28.22 -10.76 11.34
N LYS A 145 -29.04 -10.23 12.26
CA LYS A 145 -28.77 -8.97 13.00
C LYS A 145 -27.70 -9.16 14.09
N ALA A 146 -26.91 -10.22 14.01
CA ALA A 146 -25.91 -10.54 15.02
C ALA A 146 -24.85 -9.43 15.05
N GLU A 147 -24.63 -8.89 16.25
CA GLU A 147 -23.52 -7.98 16.53
C GLU A 147 -22.19 -8.62 16.08
N PRO A 148 -21.23 -7.82 15.57
CA PRO A 148 -19.89 -8.33 15.27
C PRO A 148 -19.33 -9.10 16.46
N VAL A 149 -18.70 -10.24 16.19
CA VAL A 149 -18.19 -11.15 17.23
C VAL A 149 -17.12 -10.47 18.08
N ARG A 150 -16.35 -9.58 17.43
CA ARG A 150 -15.21 -8.89 18.02
C ARG A 150 -15.07 -7.54 17.35
N SER A 151 -15.00 -6.50 18.17
CA SER A 151 -14.72 -5.12 17.76
C SER A 151 -13.53 -4.62 18.58
N GLU A 152 -12.51 -4.12 17.91
CA GLU A 152 -11.27 -3.63 18.52
C GLU A 152 -10.95 -2.23 18.00
N GLU A 153 -10.51 -1.34 18.90
CA GLU A 153 -10.00 -0.04 18.50
C GLU A 153 -8.63 -0.18 17.82
N LEU A 154 -8.49 0.49 16.68
CA LEU A 154 -7.24 0.65 15.95
C LEU A 154 -6.59 1.98 16.35
N ARG A 155 -5.56 1.89 17.18
CA ARG A 155 -4.80 3.07 17.61
C ARG A 155 -4.08 3.70 16.41
N TYR A 156 -4.25 5.00 16.19
CA TYR A 156 -3.49 5.72 15.16
C TYR A 156 -1.99 5.74 15.42
N SER A 157 -1.22 5.96 14.37
CA SER A 157 0.25 5.93 14.38
C SER A 157 0.79 4.60 14.91
N SER A 158 0.12 3.51 14.55
CA SER A 158 0.50 2.17 14.96
C SER A 158 0.42 1.18 13.81
N VAL A 159 1.04 0.01 14.00
CA VAL A 159 0.91 -1.13 13.10
C VAL A 159 0.40 -2.30 13.90
N VAL A 160 -0.67 -2.91 13.42
CA VAL A 160 -1.30 -4.05 14.06
C VAL A 160 -1.21 -5.29 13.17
N ALA A 161 -1.01 -6.45 13.79
CA ALA A 161 -1.10 -7.72 13.11
C ALA A 161 -2.56 -8.17 13.08
N VAL A 162 -3.05 -8.53 11.90
CA VAL A 162 -4.44 -8.98 11.70
C VAL A 162 -4.43 -10.41 11.18
N ASN A 163 -5.30 -11.24 11.74
CA ASN A 163 -5.48 -12.60 11.24
C ASN A 163 -6.15 -12.57 9.86
N PRO A 164 -5.93 -13.58 9.01
CA PRO A 164 -6.64 -13.64 7.74
C PRO A 164 -8.15 -13.75 7.94
N GLY A 165 -8.93 -12.97 7.20
CA GLY A 165 -10.38 -12.93 7.34
C GLY A 165 -11.04 -11.71 6.68
N GLU A 166 -12.36 -11.65 6.81
CA GLU A 166 -13.16 -10.50 6.39
C GLU A 166 -13.45 -9.61 7.59
N TYR A 167 -13.21 -8.32 7.42
CA TYR A 167 -13.37 -7.31 8.44
C TYR A 167 -14.14 -6.12 7.88
N GLU A 168 -14.82 -5.39 8.76
CA GLU A 168 -15.21 -4.00 8.52
C GLU A 168 -14.35 -3.09 9.37
N VAL A 169 -13.90 -1.99 8.80
CA VAL A 169 -13.27 -0.90 9.53
C VAL A 169 -14.25 0.25 9.59
N VAL A 170 -14.52 0.72 10.80
CA VAL A 170 -15.49 1.79 11.09
C VAL A 170 -14.76 2.96 11.72
N LEU A 171 -15.12 4.16 11.28
CA LEU A 171 -14.73 5.40 11.92
C LEU A 171 -15.88 5.86 12.81
N GLU A 172 -15.65 5.98 14.11
CA GLU A 172 -16.66 6.32 15.11
C GLU A 172 -16.27 7.63 15.80
N SER A 173 -17.21 8.57 15.94
CA SER A 173 -17.00 9.80 16.69
C SER A 173 -16.98 9.56 18.21
N ASP A 174 -16.57 10.56 18.98
CA ASP A 174 -16.60 10.50 20.46
C ASP A 174 -18.01 10.25 21.04
N SER A 175 -19.08 10.55 20.28
CA SER A 175 -20.46 10.29 20.68
C SER A 175 -20.94 8.88 20.34
N GLY A 176 -20.09 8.03 19.76
CA GLY A 176 -20.45 6.69 19.30
C GLY A 176 -21.15 6.67 17.94
N GLU A 177 -21.16 7.79 17.21
CA GLU A 177 -21.80 7.86 15.88
C GLU A 177 -20.83 7.36 14.80
N GLU A 178 -21.30 6.47 13.95
CA GLU A 178 -20.54 6.01 12.78
C GLU A 178 -20.42 7.14 11.74
N ARG A 179 -19.18 7.50 11.42
CA ARG A 179 -18.83 8.51 10.41
C ARG A 179 -18.52 7.90 9.05
N ALA A 180 -17.90 6.73 9.04
CA ALA A 180 -17.55 6.02 7.81
C ALA A 180 -17.38 4.53 8.09
N ARG A 181 -17.56 3.71 7.06
CA ARG A 181 -17.33 2.26 7.10
C ARG A 181 -16.75 1.80 5.78
N THR A 182 -15.78 0.89 5.85
CA THR A 182 -15.20 0.25 4.68
C THR A 182 -14.85 -1.20 4.99
N LYS A 183 -14.71 -2.03 3.95
CA LYS A 183 -14.34 -3.44 4.09
C LYS A 183 -12.83 -3.60 4.09
N LEU A 184 -12.35 -4.61 4.80
CA LEU A 184 -10.96 -5.06 4.78
C LEU A 184 -10.94 -6.59 4.66
N VAL A 185 -10.40 -7.10 3.56
CA VAL A 185 -10.13 -8.53 3.39
C VAL A 185 -8.65 -8.76 3.66
N ALA A 186 -8.34 -9.25 4.86
CA ALA A 186 -6.98 -9.49 5.31
C ALA A 186 -6.48 -10.85 4.79
N LEU A 187 -5.45 -10.84 3.97
CA LEU A 187 -4.78 -12.03 3.45
C LEU A 187 -3.44 -12.23 4.18
N LYS A 188 -2.97 -13.48 4.23
CA LYS A 188 -1.64 -13.79 4.80
C LYS A 188 -0.56 -13.04 4.05
N ARG A 189 0.48 -12.61 4.77
CA ARG A 189 1.67 -11.92 4.23
C ARG A 189 1.39 -10.64 3.45
N GLN A 190 0.20 -10.05 3.61
CA GLN A 190 -0.13 -8.77 2.98
C GLN A 190 0.04 -7.62 3.96
N SER A 191 0.42 -6.47 3.40
CA SER A 191 0.49 -5.20 4.11
C SER A 191 -0.67 -4.34 3.69
N TYR A 192 -1.28 -3.65 4.64
CA TYR A 192 -2.42 -2.77 4.44
C TYR A 192 -2.18 -1.43 5.12
N VAL A 193 -2.85 -0.41 4.61
CA VAL A 193 -3.02 0.87 5.28
C VAL A 193 -4.50 1.09 5.52
N VAL A 194 -4.84 1.47 6.76
CA VAL A 194 -6.12 2.06 7.16
C VAL A 194 -5.82 3.52 7.44
N MET A 195 -6.47 4.41 6.72
CA MET A 195 -6.18 5.84 6.82
C MET A 195 -7.46 6.64 7.03
N ARG A 196 -7.48 7.46 8.09
CA ARG A 196 -8.42 8.55 8.22
C ARG A 196 -7.87 9.77 7.50
N THR A 197 -8.68 10.42 6.68
CA THR A 197 -8.29 11.58 5.85
C THR A 197 -9.39 12.64 5.85
N GLY A 198 -9.06 13.85 5.38
CA GLY A 198 -9.96 14.99 5.30
C GLY A 198 -9.33 16.26 5.90
N VAL A 199 -10.01 17.39 5.75
CA VAL A 199 -9.58 18.65 6.33
C VAL A 199 -10.77 19.58 6.60
N GLU A 200 -10.87 20.09 7.82
CA GLU A 200 -11.69 21.27 8.15
C GLU A 200 -10.85 22.52 7.86
N SER A 201 -10.84 22.98 6.62
CA SER A 201 -9.95 24.06 6.24
C SER A 201 -10.42 25.40 6.83
N MET A 202 -9.49 26.16 7.40
CA MET A 202 -9.75 27.52 7.89
C MET A 202 -9.77 28.55 6.76
N SER A 203 -9.22 28.20 5.59
CA SER A 203 -9.33 29.01 4.37
C SER A 203 -9.32 28.10 3.13
N GLY A 204 -10.31 28.28 2.25
CA GLY A 204 -10.50 27.44 1.07
C GLY A 204 -11.47 26.28 1.31
N SER A 205 -11.30 25.19 0.53
CA SER A 205 -12.22 24.05 0.55
C SER A 205 -11.92 23.08 1.69
N SER A 206 -12.97 22.73 2.45
CA SER A 206 -12.94 21.61 3.39
C SER A 206 -13.29 20.29 2.69
N PHE A 207 -12.75 19.21 3.21
CA PHE A 207 -13.03 17.85 2.78
C PHE A 207 -13.47 17.04 4.00
N PRO A 208 -14.58 16.30 3.91
CA PRO A 208 -15.10 15.56 5.05
C PRO A 208 -14.11 14.50 5.51
N GLN A 209 -14.32 14.05 6.74
CA GLN A 209 -13.64 12.86 7.24
C GLN A 209 -14.02 11.64 6.44
N GLU A 210 -13.02 10.89 6.01
CA GLU A 210 -13.22 9.65 5.28
C GLU A 210 -12.23 8.60 5.74
N LEU A 211 -12.60 7.34 5.50
CA LEU A 211 -11.80 6.16 5.85
C LEU A 211 -11.39 5.44 4.57
N VAL A 212 -10.08 5.25 4.40
CA VAL A 212 -9.47 4.60 3.24
C VAL A 212 -8.80 3.31 3.69
N VAL A 213 -9.01 2.23 2.95
CA VAL A 213 -8.29 0.97 3.08
C VAL A 213 -7.62 0.64 1.76
N TYR A 214 -6.34 0.24 1.83
CA TYR A 214 -5.60 -0.25 0.67
C TYR A 214 -4.54 -1.29 1.06
N PRO A 215 -4.31 -2.33 0.24
CA PRO A 215 -5.08 -2.71 -0.94
C PRO A 215 -6.44 -3.30 -0.56
N ASN A 216 -7.37 -3.26 -1.50
CA ASN A 216 -8.67 -3.93 -1.38
C ASN A 216 -8.62 -5.25 -2.14
N PHE A 217 -9.02 -6.34 -1.49
CA PHE A 217 -9.13 -7.66 -2.09
C PHE A 217 -10.57 -8.13 -2.07
N ASP A 218 -10.93 -8.95 -3.06
CA ASP A 218 -12.20 -9.66 -3.06
C ASP A 218 -12.17 -10.78 -1.99
N PRO A 219 -13.24 -11.00 -1.20
CA PRO A 219 -13.35 -12.10 -0.25
C PRO A 219 -12.98 -13.47 -0.82
N ALA A 220 -13.24 -13.75 -2.10
CA ALA A 220 -12.85 -14.99 -2.77
C ALA A 220 -11.33 -15.24 -2.74
N SER A 221 -10.52 -14.18 -2.56
CA SER A 221 -9.07 -14.25 -2.43
C SER A 221 -8.63 -14.98 -1.15
N LEU A 222 -9.48 -15.05 -0.11
CA LEU A 222 -9.19 -15.79 1.13
C LEU A 222 -9.08 -17.30 0.88
N HIS A 223 -9.79 -17.80 -0.13
CA HIS A 223 -9.85 -19.22 -0.48
C HIS A 223 -8.94 -19.60 -1.64
N SER A 224 -8.33 -18.62 -2.32
CA SER A 224 -7.38 -18.86 -3.42
C SER A 224 -6.01 -19.29 -2.91
N ALA A 225 -5.95 -20.52 -2.41
CA ALA A 225 -4.72 -21.19 -2.01
C ALA A 225 -4.03 -21.90 -3.20
N ALA A 226 -3.93 -21.29 -4.39
CA ALA A 226 -3.08 -21.77 -5.50
C ALA A 226 -3.12 -20.85 -6.73
N ALA A 227 -2.18 -19.91 -6.85
CA ALA A 227 -1.63 -19.59 -8.16
C ALA A 227 -0.39 -20.46 -8.34
N ARG A 228 -0.57 -21.70 -8.82
CA ARG A 228 0.56 -22.47 -9.37
C ARG A 228 1.08 -21.68 -10.58
N PRO A 229 2.40 -21.46 -10.75
CA PRO A 229 2.88 -20.96 -12.02
C PRO A 229 2.50 -21.99 -13.07
N LEU A 230 1.93 -21.55 -14.20
CA LEU A 230 1.78 -22.40 -15.37
C LEU A 230 3.19 -22.95 -15.69
N ALA A 231 3.42 -24.22 -15.41
CA ALA A 231 4.53 -24.94 -15.98
C ALA A 231 4.29 -24.91 -17.50
N SER A 232 5.10 -24.12 -18.21
CA SER A 232 5.14 -24.14 -19.67
C SER A 232 5.25 -25.59 -20.13
N LEU A 233 4.23 -26.06 -20.86
CA LEU A 233 4.30 -27.31 -21.62
C LEU A 233 5.42 -27.15 -22.67
N ALA A 234 6.64 -27.51 -22.31
CA ALA A 234 7.69 -27.78 -23.27
C ALA A 234 7.29 -29.07 -24.01
N ALA A 235 6.67 -28.91 -25.18
CA ALA A 235 6.48 -30.02 -26.11
C ALA A 235 7.85 -30.48 -26.60
N VAL A 236 8.32 -31.63 -26.10
CA VAL A 236 9.48 -32.33 -26.63
C VAL A 236 9.08 -32.93 -27.98
N VAL A 237 9.52 -32.32 -29.07
CA VAL A 237 9.45 -32.92 -30.41
C VAL A 237 10.59 -33.93 -30.53
N LEU A 238 10.30 -35.21 -30.31
CA LEU A 238 11.17 -36.31 -30.71
C LEU A 238 10.98 -36.57 -32.21
N ALA A 239 11.87 -36.02 -33.04
CA ALA A 239 12.00 -36.44 -34.43
C ALA A 239 12.69 -37.83 -34.45
N ALA A 240 11.91 -38.88 -34.69
CA ALA A 240 12.43 -40.22 -34.93
C ALA A 240 13.03 -40.30 -36.34
N PHE A 241 14.27 -40.79 -36.40
CA PHE A 241 15.01 -41.12 -37.61
C PHE A 241 14.27 -42.16 -38.46
N GLY A 242 13.97 -41.81 -39.71
CA GLY A 242 13.59 -42.77 -40.75
C GLY A 242 14.75 -42.98 -41.71
N ALA A 243 15.63 -43.95 -41.41
CA ALA A 243 16.53 -44.53 -42.39
C ALA A 243 15.79 -45.70 -43.07
N VAL A 244 15.53 -45.60 -44.38
CA VAL A 244 15.25 -46.76 -45.21
C VAL A 244 16.09 -46.64 -46.48
N LEU A 245 17.09 -47.51 -46.57
CA LEU A 245 17.81 -47.87 -47.79
C LEU A 245 17.08 -49.04 -48.48
N ALA A 246 17.24 -49.10 -49.81
CA ALA A 246 17.18 -50.26 -50.71
C ALA A 246 15.80 -50.73 -51.22
N CYS A 247 15.51 -50.49 -52.51
CA CYS A 247 15.91 -51.37 -53.63
C CYS A 247 16.17 -50.52 -54.88
#